data_AF-A0A933R4T6-F1
#
_entry.id   AF-A0A933R4T6-F1
#
_cell.length_a   1.000
_cell.length_b   1.000
_cell.length_c   1.000
_cell.angle_alpha   90.00
_cell.angle_beta   90.00
_cell.angle_gamma   90.00
#
_symmetry.space_group_name_H-M   'P 1'
#
loop_
_entity.id
_entity.type
_entity.pdbx_description
1 polymer ?
#
loop_
_entity_poly.entity_id
_entity_poly.type
_entity_poly.pdbx_seq_one_letter_code
_entity_poly.pdbx_strand_id
1 'polypeptide(L)'
;MSRYRFGSAVWESSYSKTCGVSNEVLGIIFYATLAVVEWMIFSGDTSSAVTMGEYLILFSGAVMSCYFLYVQWRIIRAWCFWCTFSAIIVWTMIAVRFVL
;
A
#
# COMPACT_ATOMS: atom_id res chain seq x y z
N MET A 1 -19.31 25.94 -3.93
CA MET A 1 -17.94 25.55 -4.31
C MET A 1 -17.21 25.03 -3.07
N SER A 2 -17.28 23.73 -2.78
CA SER A 2 -16.83 23.18 -1.48
C SER A 2 -15.44 22.55 -1.57
N ARG A 3 -14.46 23.20 -0.90
CA ARG A 3 -13.28 22.64 -0.21
C ARG A 3 -12.66 21.34 -0.76
N TYR A 4 -11.92 21.46 -1.85
CA TYR A 4 -10.89 20.48 -2.26
C TYR A 4 -9.65 20.62 -1.34
N ARG A 5 -9.70 20.08 -0.12
CA ARG A 5 -8.59 20.06 0.87
C ARG A 5 -7.71 18.79 0.72
N PHE A 6 -7.26 18.51 -0.51
CA PHE A 6 -6.82 17.17 -0.94
C PHE A 6 -5.35 16.75 -0.67
N GLY A 7 -4.63 17.30 0.31
CA GLY A 7 -3.33 16.71 0.65
C GLY A 7 -2.56 17.33 1.81
N SER A 8 -2.56 18.65 1.93
CA SER A 8 -1.74 19.35 2.93
C SER A 8 -2.18 19.10 4.38
N ALA A 9 -3.46 18.86 4.63
CA ALA A 9 -3.97 18.60 5.97
C ALA A 9 -3.55 17.23 6.54
N VAL A 10 -3.22 16.26 5.69
CA VAL A 10 -2.78 14.91 6.12
C VAL A 10 -1.27 14.93 6.42
N TRP A 11 -0.50 15.64 5.60
CA TRP A 11 0.93 15.88 5.81
C TRP A 11 1.26 16.66 7.08
N GLU A 12 0.44 17.65 7.44
CA GLU A 12 0.63 18.47 8.64
C GLU A 12 0.18 17.78 9.94
N SER A 13 -0.53 16.65 9.84
CA SER A 13 -1.10 15.95 11.00
C SER A 13 -0.11 14.95 11.59
N SER A 14 -0.06 14.87 12.92
CA SER A 14 0.76 13.90 13.70
C SER A 14 0.55 12.43 13.30
N TYR A 15 -0.54 12.10 12.61
CA TYR A 15 -0.84 10.75 12.10
C TYR A 15 -0.23 10.42 10.72
N SER A 16 0.46 11.37 10.06
CA SER A 16 1.21 11.07 8.82
C SER A 16 2.44 10.17 9.07
N LYS A 17 2.85 10.05 10.34
CA LYS A 17 3.98 9.25 10.80
C LYS A 17 3.49 8.07 11.62
N THR A 18 3.49 6.87 11.04
CA THR A 18 3.33 5.65 11.82
C THR A 18 4.72 5.26 12.33
N CYS A 19 4.89 5.21 13.66
CA CYS A 19 6.18 4.86 14.28
C CYS A 19 7.36 5.79 13.88
N GLY A 20 7.09 7.08 13.64
CA GLY A 20 8.12 8.07 13.27
C GLY A 20 8.50 8.09 11.77
N VAL A 21 7.99 7.16 10.97
CA VAL A 21 8.24 7.05 9.52
C VAL A 21 7.00 7.49 8.75
N SER A 22 7.17 8.30 7.70
CA SER A 22 6.05 8.71 6.84
C SER A 22 5.46 7.51 6.12
N ASN A 23 4.13 7.36 6.14
CA ASN A 23 3.43 6.22 5.53
C ASN A 23 3.69 6.08 4.02
N GLU A 24 3.97 7.19 3.34
CA GLU A 24 4.40 7.22 1.94
C GLU A 24 5.71 6.47 1.70
N VAL A 25 6.68 6.57 2.62
CA VAL A 25 7.98 5.92 2.52
C VAL A 25 7.82 4.42 2.69
N LEU A 26 6.98 4.00 3.63
CA LEU A 26 6.59 2.59 3.80
C LEU A 26 5.93 2.03 2.53
N GLY A 27 5.06 2.81 1.89
CA GLY A 27 4.46 2.45 0.62
C GLY A 27 5.49 2.32 -0.52
N ILE A 28 6.43 3.24 -0.63
CA ILE A 28 7.50 3.18 -1.64
C ILE A 28 8.37 1.94 -1.45
N ILE A 29 8.77 1.65 -0.20
CA ILE A 29 9.56 0.44 0.12
C ILE A 29 8.78 -0.81 -0.29
N PHE A 30 7.47 -0.86 0.02
CA PHE A 30 6.62 -1.97 -0.36
C PHE A 30 6.54 -2.18 -1.88
N TYR A 31 6.28 -1.12 -2.65
CA TYR A 31 6.21 -1.25 -4.11
C TYR A 31 7.58 -1.59 -4.73
N ALA A 32 8.66 -1.07 -4.17
CA ALA A 32 10.01 -1.38 -4.64
C ALA A 32 10.37 -2.85 -4.41
N THR A 33 10.07 -3.41 -3.23
CA THR A 33 10.32 -4.84 -2.98
C THR A 33 9.47 -5.73 -3.86
N LEU A 34 8.19 -5.38 -4.06
CA LEU A 34 7.28 -6.13 -4.93
C LEU A 34 7.78 -6.12 -6.38
N ALA A 35 8.21 -4.96 -6.91
CA ALA A 35 8.77 -4.86 -8.26
C ALA A 35 10.03 -5.72 -8.45
N VAL A 36 10.89 -5.81 -7.44
CA VAL A 36 12.10 -6.65 -7.48
C VAL A 36 11.76 -8.14 -7.49
N VAL A 37 10.77 -8.57 -6.68
CA VAL A 37 10.29 -9.96 -6.66
C VAL A 37 9.66 -10.33 -8.01
N GLU A 38 8.81 -9.46 -8.54
CA GLU A 38 8.18 -9.64 -9.85
C GLU A 38 9.21 -9.76 -10.98
N TRP A 39 10.26 -8.93 -10.94
CA TRP A 39 11.36 -8.99 -11.89
C TRP A 39 12.10 -10.34 -11.85
N MET A 40 12.31 -10.90 -10.64
CA MET A 40 12.93 -12.22 -10.48
C MET A 40 12.05 -13.33 -11.06
N ILE A 41 10.74 -13.29 -10.81
CA ILE A 41 9.78 -14.24 -11.38
C ILE A 41 9.80 -14.17 -12.92
N PHE A 42 9.77 -12.96 -13.48
CA PHE A 42 9.79 -12.77 -14.94
C PHE A 42 11.12 -13.20 -15.59
N SER A 43 12.23 -13.10 -14.86
CA SER A 43 13.55 -13.54 -15.33
C SER A 43 13.72 -15.08 -15.32
N GLY A 44 12.68 -15.83 -14.95
CA GLY A 44 12.64 -17.29 -15.02
C GLY A 44 13.04 -18.00 -13.73
N ASP A 45 13.24 -17.27 -12.63
CA ASP A 45 13.48 -17.86 -11.30
C ASP A 45 12.13 -18.12 -10.60
N THR A 46 11.42 -19.15 -11.07
CA THR A 46 10.18 -19.66 -10.45
C THR A 46 10.48 -20.68 -9.36
N SER A 47 11.40 -20.34 -8.45
CA SER A 47 11.56 -21.11 -7.23
C SER A 47 10.30 -20.96 -6.37
N SER A 48 9.77 -22.06 -5.82
CA SER A 48 8.60 -22.05 -4.94
C SER A 48 8.74 -21.07 -3.77
N ALA A 49 9.97 -20.77 -3.35
CA ALA A 49 10.28 -19.78 -2.32
C ALA A 49 9.94 -18.34 -2.75
N VAL A 50 10.18 -17.98 -4.03
CA VAL A 50 9.92 -16.63 -4.55
C VAL A 50 8.42 -16.38 -4.68
N THR A 51 7.68 -17.36 -5.21
CA THR A 51 6.21 -17.30 -5.27
C THR A 51 5.60 -17.19 -3.88
N MET A 52 6.08 -17.98 -2.91
CA MET A 52 5.60 -17.89 -1.54
C MET A 52 5.94 -16.54 -0.89
N GLY A 53 7.12 -15.99 -1.18
CA GLY A 53 7.53 -14.65 -0.76
C GLY A 53 6.64 -13.54 -1.32
N GLU A 54 6.27 -13.63 -2.61
CA GLU A 54 5.35 -12.69 -3.26
C GLU A 54 3.99 -12.68 -2.57
N TYR A 55 3.41 -13.86 -2.31
CA TYR A 55 2.14 -13.99 -1.60
C TYR A 55 2.19 -13.38 -0.19
N LEU A 56 3.28 -13.59 0.55
CA LEU A 56 3.47 -12.99 1.88
C LEU A 56 3.54 -11.46 1.81
N ILE A 57 4.25 -10.91 0.82
CA ILE A 57 4.32 -9.47 0.59
C ILE A 57 2.92 -8.93 0.25
N LEU A 58 2.23 -9.48 -0.74
CA LEU A 58 0.87 -9.08 -1.11
C LEU A 58 -0.09 -9.15 0.08
N PHE A 59 -0.03 -10.21 0.88
CA PHE A 59 -0.86 -10.37 2.07
C PHE A 59 -0.55 -9.28 3.12
N SER A 60 0.73 -9.01 3.38
CA SER A 60 1.14 -7.92 4.28
C SER A 60 0.66 -6.55 3.79
N GLY A 61 0.69 -6.31 2.48
CA GLY A 61 0.17 -5.10 1.84
C GLY A 61 -1.33 -4.96 1.98
N ALA A 62 -2.08 -6.07 1.84
CA ALA A 62 -3.53 -6.11 2.03
C ALA A 62 -3.92 -5.73 3.47
N VAL A 63 -3.26 -6.34 4.45
CA VAL A 63 -3.48 -6.07 5.88
C VAL A 63 -3.15 -4.61 6.21
N MET A 64 -2.02 -4.10 5.71
CA MET A 64 -1.61 -2.71 5.90
C MET A 64 -2.58 -1.72 5.25
N SER A 65 -3.08 -2.03 4.05
CA SER A 65 -4.09 -1.24 3.34
C SER A 65 -5.40 -1.14 4.13
N CYS A 66 -5.88 -2.27 4.67
CA CYS A 66 -7.04 -2.32 5.56
C CYS A 66 -6.82 -1.50 6.84
N TYR A 67 -5.64 -1.58 7.44
CA TYR A 67 -5.29 -0.79 8.63
C TYR A 67 -5.34 0.71 8.33
N PHE A 68 -4.76 1.17 7.22
CA PHE A 68 -4.78 2.59 6.87
C PHE A 68 -6.19 3.10 6.55
N LEU A 69 -7.02 2.31 5.88
CA LEU A 69 -8.43 2.65 5.66
C LEU A 69 -9.19 2.76 6.98
N TYR A 70 -8.96 1.83 7.92
CA TYR A 70 -9.57 1.86 9.24
C TYR A 70 -9.17 3.11 10.05
N VAL A 71 -7.88 3.45 10.06
CA VAL A 71 -7.36 4.64 10.74
C VAL A 71 -7.95 5.92 10.13
N GLN A 72 -8.01 6.03 8.80
CA GLN A 72 -8.59 7.19 8.11
C GLN A 72 -10.08 7.37 8.43
N TRP A 73 -10.84 6.27 8.41
CA TRP A 73 -12.28 6.32 8.70
C TRP A 73 -12.55 6.66 10.16
N ARG A 74 -11.90 5.98 11.11
CA ARG A 74 -12.31 6.06 12.52
C ARG A 74 -11.59 7.14 13.32
N ILE A 75 -10.31 7.36 13.06
CA ILE A 75 -9.47 8.25 13.88
C ILE A 75 -9.44 9.66 13.27
N ILE A 76 -9.04 9.78 12.00
CA ILE A 76 -8.74 11.08 11.38
C ILE A 76 -10.02 11.74 10.83
N ARG A 77 -11.01 10.93 10.40
CA ARG A 77 -12.23 11.38 9.71
C ARG A 77 -11.95 12.30 8.51
N ALA A 78 -10.80 12.12 7.87
CA ALA A 78 -10.41 12.81 6.65
C ALA A 78 -9.96 11.78 5.61
N TRP A 79 -10.32 12.03 4.36
CA TRP A 79 -10.03 11.13 3.24
C TRP A 79 -8.81 11.64 2.49
N CYS A 80 -7.76 10.82 2.40
CA CYS A 80 -6.59 11.12 1.58
C CYS A 80 -6.73 10.44 0.22
N PHE A 81 -6.96 11.22 -0.84
CA PHE A 81 -7.14 10.67 -2.19
C PHE A 81 -5.97 9.79 -2.61
N TRP A 82 -4.73 10.20 -2.32
CA TRP A 82 -3.52 9.43 -2.63
C TRP A 82 -3.45 8.11 -1.85
N CYS A 83 -3.78 8.11 -0.56
CA CYS A 83 -3.77 6.88 0.23
C CYS A 83 -4.90 5.93 -0.17
N THR A 84 -6.10 6.45 -0.44
CA THR A 84 -7.21 5.64 -0.95
C THR A 84 -6.88 5.06 -2.32
N PHE A 85 -6.27 5.84 -3.21
CA PHE A 85 -5.83 5.36 -4.52
C PHE A 85 -4.77 4.26 -4.39
N SER A 86 -3.76 4.43 -3.53
CA SER A 86 -2.76 3.40 -3.27
C SER A 86 -3.39 2.11 -2.69
N ALA A 87 -4.34 2.25 -1.77
CA ALA A 87 -5.08 1.11 -1.23
C ALA A 87 -5.81 0.34 -2.35
N ILE A 88 -6.45 1.04 -3.28
CA ILE A 88 -7.12 0.45 -4.45
C ILE A 88 -6.11 -0.29 -5.34
N ILE A 89 -4.92 0.28 -5.57
CA ILE A 89 -3.86 -0.37 -6.36
C ILE A 89 -3.46 -1.71 -5.73
N VAL A 90 -3.22 -1.75 -4.41
CA VAL A 90 -2.85 -3.00 -3.72
C VAL A 90 -3.95 -4.05 -3.87
N TRP A 91 -5.21 -3.68 -3.68
CA TRP A 91 -6.34 -4.59 -3.91
C TRP A 91 -6.43 -5.07 -5.36
N THR A 92 -6.13 -4.19 -6.31
CA THR A 92 -6.10 -4.53 -7.75
C THR A 92 -4.97 -5.51 -8.05
N MET A 93 -3.77 -5.32 -7.50
CA MET A 93 -2.65 -6.24 -7.66
C MET A 93 -2.99 -7.65 -7.14
N ILE A 94 -3.63 -7.74 -5.97
CA ILE A 94 -4.09 -9.02 -5.42
C ILE A 94 -5.14 -9.66 -6.33
N ALA A 95 -6.11 -8.88 -6.83
CA ALA A 95 -7.13 -9.38 -7.74
C ALA A 95 -6.53 -9.91 -9.06
N VAL A 96 -5.56 -9.20 -9.63
CA VAL A 96 -4.84 -9.66 -10.84
C VAL A 96 -4.11 -10.97 -10.56
N ARG A 97 -3.41 -11.06 -9.42
CA ARG A 97 -2.68 -12.27 -9.02
C ARG A 97 -3.56 -13.45 -8.64
N PHE A 98 -4.81 -13.21 -8.28
CA PHE A 98 -5.79 -14.27 -8.06
C PHE A 98 -6.39 -14.80 -9.38
N VAL A 99 -6.41 -13.98 -10.42
CA VAL A 99 -6.96 -14.33 -11.74
C VAL A 99 -5.93 -15.01 -12.64
N LEU A 100 -4.66 -14.60 -12.55
CA LEU A 100 -3.51 -15.20 -13.24
C LEU A 100 -3.01 -16.45 -12.52
#